data_AF-I7ZW14-F1
#
_entry.id   AF-I7ZW14-F1
#
_cell.length_a   1.000
_cell.length_b   1.000
_cell.length_c   1.000
_cell.angle_alpha   90.00
_cell.angle_beta   90.00
_cell.angle_gamma   90.00
#
_symmetry.space_group_name_H-M   'P 1'
#
loop_
_entity.id
_entity.type
_entity.pdbx_description
1 polymer ?
#
loop_
_entity_poly.entity_id
_entity_poly.type
_entity_poly.pdbx_seq_one_letter_code
_entity_poly.pdbx_strand_id
1 'polypeptide(L)'
;MQDTVFAVARWPFWRILAYTDPRYAGAIVQHHITLWDEIWGGDEGERCREKFVEHYNYVRKVVPPRRLLEYQVQEGWGPLCRFLEVEEPKEPFPVVHTGSQFMRTAARGWWDCVGRSIRNVTAAAVCLWILVYGFFWGLETSAKGCSPSRRVTDLIDS
;
A
#
# COMPACT_ATOMS: atom_id res chain seq x y z
N MET A 1 6.57 -18.37 -1.78
CA MET A 1 6.18 -17.16 -1.03
C MET A 1 7.17 -16.02 -1.26
N GLN A 2 8.48 -16.31 -1.34
CA GLN A 2 9.52 -15.34 -1.72
C GLN A 2 9.27 -14.64 -3.05
N ASP A 3 8.86 -15.37 -4.09
CA ASP A 3 8.66 -14.78 -5.43
C ASP A 3 7.33 -14.03 -5.61
N THR A 4 6.45 -14.03 -4.62
CA THR A 4 5.13 -13.41 -4.73
C THR A 4 4.96 -12.28 -3.72
N VAL A 5 4.76 -12.60 -2.45
CA VAL A 5 4.43 -11.62 -1.41
C VAL A 5 5.64 -10.75 -1.10
N PHE A 6 6.78 -11.38 -0.83
CA PHE A 6 8.03 -10.68 -0.51
C PHE A 6 8.58 -9.90 -1.72
N ALA A 7 8.42 -10.43 -2.93
CA ALA A 7 8.78 -9.71 -4.15
C ALA A 7 8.03 -8.38 -4.28
N VAL A 8 6.71 -8.38 -4.08
CA VAL A 8 5.88 -7.15 -4.14
C VAL A 8 6.21 -6.19 -2.99
N ALA A 9 6.42 -6.73 -1.79
CA ALA A 9 6.78 -5.95 -0.62
C ALA A 9 8.07 -5.15 -0.78
N ARG A 10 9.08 -5.76 -1.42
CA ARG A 10 10.41 -5.16 -1.62
C ARG A 10 10.43 -4.08 -2.70
N TRP A 11 9.33 -3.82 -3.41
CA TRP A 11 9.33 -2.82 -4.46
C TRP A 11 9.60 -1.41 -3.91
N PRO A 12 10.66 -0.72 -4.36
CA PRO A 12 11.05 0.59 -3.84
C PRO A 12 9.94 1.65 -4.04
N PHE A 13 9.08 1.44 -5.04
CA PHE A 13 7.98 2.31 -5.40
C PHE A 13 6.92 2.43 -4.30
N TRP A 14 6.76 1.43 -3.43
CA TRP A 14 5.82 1.55 -2.30
C TRP A 14 6.23 2.63 -1.30
N ARG A 15 7.53 2.84 -1.09
CA ARG A 15 8.04 3.90 -0.20
C ARG A 15 7.76 5.29 -0.77
N ILE A 16 7.85 5.44 -2.10
CA ILE A 16 7.55 6.70 -2.79
C ILE A 16 6.04 6.97 -2.74
N LEU A 17 5.22 5.96 -3.06
CA LEU A 17 3.77 6.07 -3.04
C LEU A 17 3.22 6.33 -1.63
N ALA A 18 3.87 5.81 -0.58
CA ALA A 18 3.51 6.09 0.80
C ALA A 18 3.59 7.58 1.17
N TYR A 19 4.48 8.35 0.52
CA TYR A 19 4.58 9.79 0.73
C TYR A 19 3.44 10.56 0.06
N THR A 20 3.07 10.16 -1.17
CA THR A 20 2.05 10.85 -1.99
C THR A 20 0.62 10.41 -1.71
N ASP A 21 0.43 9.19 -1.23
CA ASP A 21 -0.85 8.63 -0.78
C ASP A 21 -0.71 7.95 0.60
N PRO A 22 -0.52 8.74 1.67
CA PRO A 22 -0.28 8.20 3.01
C PRO A 22 -1.47 7.41 3.56
N ARG A 23 -2.70 7.70 3.11
CA ARG A 23 -3.91 7.02 3.58
C ARG A 23 -4.02 5.59 3.07
N TYR A 24 -3.57 5.33 1.84
CA TYR A 24 -3.70 4.01 1.22
C TYR A 24 -2.35 3.31 1.10
N ALA A 25 -1.43 3.87 0.30
CA ALA A 25 -0.10 3.28 0.13
C ALA A 25 0.70 3.30 1.45
N GLY A 26 0.59 4.39 2.22
CA GLY A 26 1.22 4.49 3.54
C GLY A 26 0.68 3.45 4.53
N ALA A 27 -0.64 3.27 4.58
CA ALA A 27 -1.26 2.24 5.42
C ALA A 27 -0.85 0.81 5.03
N ILE A 28 -0.78 0.53 3.72
CA ILE A 28 -0.32 -0.78 3.21
C ILE A 28 1.13 -1.06 3.62
N VAL A 29 2.02 -0.08 3.44
CA VAL A 29 3.44 -0.21 3.81
C VAL A 29 3.61 -0.37 5.30
N GLN A 30 2.91 0.43 6.10
CA GLN A 30 2.99 0.36 7.56
C GLN A 30 2.50 -0.99 8.08
N HIS A 31 1.32 -1.43 7.64
CA HIS A 31 0.76 -2.72 8.04
C HIS A 31 1.65 -3.88 7.64
N HIS A 32 2.23 -3.83 6.44
CA HIS A 32 3.21 -4.82 6.00
C HIS A 32 4.42 -4.83 6.95
N ILE A 33 5.11 -3.71 7.10
CA ILE A 33 6.31 -3.62 7.94
C ILE A 33 6.02 -4.12 9.37
N THR A 34 4.91 -3.66 9.99
CA THR A 34 4.59 -4.02 11.37
C THR A 34 4.25 -5.50 11.54
N LEU A 35 3.36 -6.08 10.72
CA LEU A 35 3.03 -7.50 10.85
C LEU A 35 4.24 -8.40 10.58
N TRP A 36 5.07 -8.05 9.60
CA TRP A 36 6.22 -8.87 9.26
C TRP A 36 7.31 -8.80 10.32
N ASP A 37 7.53 -7.62 10.92
CA ASP A 37 8.48 -7.46 12.00
C ASP A 37 8.01 -8.17 13.28
N GLU A 38 6.74 -8.03 13.66
CA GLU A 38 6.20 -8.65 14.88
C GLU A 38 6.10 -10.17 14.78
N ILE A 39 5.61 -10.71 13.65
CA ILE A 39 5.34 -12.15 13.52
C ILE A 39 6.62 -12.92 13.16
N TRP A 40 7.46 -12.36 12.30
CA TRP A 40 8.61 -13.07 11.71
C TRP A 40 9.96 -12.46 12.11
N GLY A 41 9.97 -11.38 12.90
CA GLY A 41 11.20 -10.75 13.40
C GLY A 41 11.97 -9.97 12.35
N GLY A 42 11.28 -9.51 11.30
CA GLY A 42 11.82 -8.64 10.27
C GLY A 42 12.71 -9.35 9.23
N ASP A 43 12.90 -10.66 9.34
CA ASP A 43 13.66 -11.46 8.39
C ASP A 43 12.74 -12.34 7.53
N GLU A 44 12.93 -12.26 6.22
CA GLU A 44 12.16 -13.00 5.20
C GLU A 44 12.90 -14.28 4.73
N GLY A 45 14.04 -14.58 5.37
CA GLY A 45 14.92 -15.71 5.07
C GLY A 45 14.76 -16.88 6.05
N GLU A 46 15.88 -17.30 6.63
CA GLU A 46 15.96 -18.50 7.47
C GLU A 46 15.12 -18.38 8.74
N ARG A 47 15.05 -17.21 9.38
CA ARG A 47 14.28 -17.04 10.62
C ARG A 47 12.77 -17.23 10.40
N CYS A 48 12.25 -16.80 9.24
CA CYS A 48 10.86 -17.05 8.86
C CYS A 48 10.60 -18.55 8.69
N ARG A 49 11.55 -19.27 8.05
CA ARG A 49 11.47 -20.73 7.89
C ARG A 49 11.53 -21.45 9.24
N GLU A 50 12.40 -21.03 10.15
CA GLU A 50 12.49 -21.58 11.50
C GLU A 50 11.19 -21.40 12.27
N LYS A 51 10.62 -20.19 12.26
CA LYS A 51 9.33 -19.87 12.90
C LYS A 51 8.19 -20.70 12.32
N PHE A 52 8.19 -20.92 11.01
CA PHE A 52 7.21 -21.78 10.34
C PHE A 52 7.33 -23.23 10.84
N VAL A 53 8.54 -23.78 10.90
CA VAL A 53 8.79 -25.14 11.41
C VAL A 53 8.43 -25.26 12.90
N GLU A 54 8.80 -24.27 13.70
CA GLU A 54 8.49 -24.18 15.13
C GLU A 54 6.97 -24.25 15.36
N HIS A 55 6.20 -23.48 14.57
CA HIS A 55 4.74 -23.48 14.65
C HIS A 55 4.14 -24.85 14.31
N TYR A 56 4.59 -25.50 13.23
CA TYR A 56 4.10 -26.84 12.88
C TYR A 56 4.42 -27.88 13.96
N ASN A 57 5.63 -27.83 14.54
CA ASN A 57 6.02 -28.71 15.64
C ASN A 57 5.19 -28.45 16.90
N TYR A 58 4.89 -27.19 17.19
CA TYR A 58 3.99 -26.82 18.28
C TYR A 58 2.59 -27.42 18.08
N VAL A 59 1.99 -27.25 16.89
CA VAL A 59 0.67 -27.82 16.56
C VAL A 59 0.65 -29.34 16.72
N ARG A 60 1.67 -30.04 16.22
CA ARG A 60 1.84 -31.50 16.39
C ARG A 60 1.93 -31.93 17.86
N LYS A 61 2.52 -31.10 18.71
CA LYS A 61 2.69 -31.38 20.13
C LYS A 61 1.40 -31.16 20.93
N VAL A 62 0.63 -30.14 20.61
CA VAL A 62 -0.55 -29.74 21.41
C VAL A 62 -1.85 -30.36 20.93
N VAL A 63 -1.97 -30.69 19.65
CA VAL A 63 -3.19 -31.27 19.08
C VAL A 63 -3.12 -32.81 19.13
N PRO A 64 -4.12 -33.50 19.72
CA PRO A 64 -4.16 -34.96 19.71
C PRO A 64 -4.13 -35.51 18.27
N PRO A 65 -3.41 -36.61 17.98
CA PRO A 65 -3.25 -37.12 16.61
C PRO A 65 -4.57 -37.38 15.87
N ARG A 66 -5.60 -37.85 16.58
CA ARG A 66 -6.94 -38.09 16.00
C ARG A 66 -7.69 -36.83 15.54
N ARG A 67 -7.24 -35.65 15.96
CA ARG A 67 -7.81 -34.34 15.62
C ARG A 67 -6.87 -33.51 14.75
N LEU A 68 -5.77 -34.09 14.29
CA LEU A 68 -4.77 -33.42 13.46
C LEU A 68 -4.77 -34.06 12.07
N LEU A 69 -4.95 -33.23 11.05
CA LEU A 69 -4.77 -33.61 9.66
C LEU A 69 -3.61 -32.81 9.06
N GLU A 70 -2.54 -33.49 8.67
CA GLU A 70 -1.49 -32.91 7.84
C GLU A 70 -1.89 -33.05 6.37
N TYR A 71 -2.36 -31.98 5.79
CA TYR A 71 -2.99 -31.95 4.46
C TYR A 71 -2.20 -31.05 3.51
N GLN A 72 -1.95 -31.54 2.30
CA GLN A 72 -1.44 -30.73 1.20
C GLN A 72 -2.58 -30.33 0.28
N VAL A 73 -2.69 -29.04 -0.02
CA VAL A 73 -3.79 -28.48 -0.83
C VAL A 73 -3.90 -29.14 -2.22
N GLN A 74 -2.78 -29.66 -2.74
CA GLN A 74 -2.73 -30.39 -4.01
C GLN A 74 -3.47 -31.73 -3.99
N GLU A 75 -3.75 -32.28 -2.80
CA GLU A 75 -4.44 -33.56 -2.64
C GLU A 75 -5.97 -33.45 -2.86
N GLY A 76 -6.51 -32.23 -3.00
CA GLY A 76 -7.92 -32.01 -3.30
C GLY A 76 -8.86 -32.44 -2.16
N TRP A 77 -10.10 -32.79 -2.49
CA TRP A 77 -11.13 -33.07 -1.47
C TRP A 77 -10.90 -34.36 -0.67
N GLY A 78 -10.32 -35.39 -1.27
CA GLY A 78 -10.31 -36.75 -0.72
C GLY A 78 -9.81 -36.90 0.73
N PRO A 79 -8.60 -36.45 1.08
CA PRO A 79 -8.11 -36.54 2.46
C PRO A 79 -8.91 -35.67 3.45
N LEU A 80 -9.34 -34.49 3.01
CA LEU A 80 -10.08 -33.54 3.83
C LEU A 80 -11.49 -34.05 4.17
N CYS A 81 -12.24 -34.50 3.16
CA CYS A 81 -13.58 -35.04 3.34
C CYS A 81 -13.58 -36.31 4.20
N ARG A 82 -12.59 -37.20 4.00
CA ARG A 82 -12.43 -38.40 4.84
C ARG A 82 -12.16 -38.07 6.30
N PHE A 83 -11.30 -37.09 6.56
CA PHE A 83 -11.01 -36.66 7.93
C PHE A 83 -12.21 -36.01 8.63
N LEU A 84 -13.04 -35.31 7.86
CA LEU A 84 -14.25 -34.65 8.36
C LEU A 84 -15.50 -35.55 8.37
N GLU A 85 -15.39 -36.79 7.89
CA GLU A 85 -16.50 -37.75 7.77
C GLU A 85 -17.69 -37.21 6.94
N VAL A 86 -17.40 -36.45 5.88
CA VAL A 86 -18.40 -35.88 4.96
C VAL A 86 -18.24 -36.44 3.55
N GLU A 87 -19.32 -36.42 2.77
CA GLU A 87 -19.29 -36.82 1.35
C GLU A 87 -18.47 -35.82 0.52
N GLU A 88 -17.74 -36.33 -0.48
CA GLU A 88 -16.97 -35.50 -1.39
C GLU A 88 -17.90 -34.70 -2.32
N PRO A 89 -17.72 -33.36 -2.44
CA PRO A 89 -18.50 -32.56 -3.37
C PRO A 89 -18.29 -32.99 -4.82
N LYS A 90 -19.32 -32.85 -5.65
CA LYS A 90 -19.22 -33.09 -7.11
C LYS A 90 -18.47 -31.98 -7.85
N GLU A 91 -18.19 -30.87 -7.18
CA GLU A 91 -17.49 -29.72 -7.74
C GLU A 91 -15.97 -29.91 -7.67
N PRO A 92 -15.22 -29.41 -8.67
CA PRO A 92 -13.76 -29.48 -8.64
C PRO A 92 -13.20 -28.70 -7.44
N PHE A 93 -12.08 -29.17 -6.89
CA PHE A 93 -11.42 -28.49 -5.78
C PHE A 93 -11.05 -27.04 -6.15
N PRO A 94 -11.44 -26.04 -5.33
CA PRO A 94 -11.27 -24.64 -5.70
C PRO A 94 -9.80 -24.24 -5.69
N VAL A 95 -9.28 -23.84 -6.86
CA VAL A 95 -7.94 -23.25 -6.98
C VAL A 95 -8.08 -21.74 -7.05
N VAL A 96 -8.11 -21.12 -5.88
CA VAL A 96 -8.20 -19.66 -5.71
C VAL A 96 -6.91 -19.12 -5.10
N HIS A 97 -6.65 -17.83 -5.29
CA HIS A 97 -5.45 -17.14 -4.74
C HIS A 97 -4.12 -17.72 -5.24
N THR A 98 -4.05 -18.14 -6.50
CA THR A 98 -2.77 -18.53 -7.13
C THR A 98 -1.76 -17.37 -7.10
N GLY A 99 -0.47 -17.69 -7.13
CA GLY A 99 0.59 -16.67 -7.19
C GLY A 99 0.40 -15.67 -8.34
N SER A 100 -0.05 -16.15 -9.51
CA SER A 100 -0.35 -15.29 -10.66
C SER A 100 -1.54 -14.35 -10.43
N GLN A 101 -2.60 -14.83 -9.74
CA GLN A 101 -3.74 -13.99 -9.35
C GLN A 101 -3.31 -12.95 -8.31
N PHE A 102 -2.48 -13.34 -7.34
CA PHE A 102 -1.89 -12.41 -6.38
C PHE A 102 -1.10 -11.30 -7.08
N MET A 103 -0.20 -11.65 -7.99
CA MET A 103 0.61 -10.67 -8.74
C MET A 103 -0.26 -9.73 -9.59
N ARG A 104 -1.33 -10.23 -10.22
CA ARG A 104 -2.28 -9.38 -10.95
C ARG A 104 -3.01 -8.40 -10.05
N THR A 105 -3.48 -8.84 -8.89
CA THR A 105 -4.15 -7.97 -7.92
C THR A 105 -3.19 -6.94 -7.35
N ALA A 106 -1.95 -7.33 -7.03
CA ALA A 106 -0.90 -6.42 -6.57
C ALA A 106 -0.57 -5.35 -7.61
N ALA A 107 -0.41 -5.73 -8.89
CA ALA A 107 -0.18 -4.79 -9.98
C ALA A 107 -1.34 -3.80 -10.16
N ARG A 108 -2.59 -4.27 -10.04
CA ARG A 108 -3.76 -3.37 -10.09
C ARG A 108 -3.77 -2.39 -8.92
N GLY A 109 -3.56 -2.89 -7.70
CA GLY A 109 -3.50 -2.03 -6.50
C GLY A 109 -2.37 -0.98 -6.59
N TRP A 110 -1.25 -1.35 -7.19
CA TRP A 110 -0.17 -0.42 -7.49
C TRP A 110 -0.60 0.68 -8.47
N TRP A 111 -1.22 0.33 -9.60
CA TRP A 111 -1.73 1.31 -10.58
C TRP A 111 -2.75 2.28 -9.96
N ASP A 112 -3.62 1.80 -9.08
CA ASP A 112 -4.57 2.64 -8.36
C ASP A 112 -3.85 3.66 -7.45
N CYS A 113 -2.80 3.22 -6.75
CA CYS A 113 -1.99 4.10 -5.90
C CYS A 113 -1.22 5.14 -6.74
N VAL A 114 -0.71 4.75 -7.92
CA VAL A 114 -0.07 5.66 -8.87
C VAL A 114 -1.06 6.72 -9.35
N GLY A 115 -2.25 6.33 -9.77
CA GLY A 115 -3.28 7.27 -10.23
C GLY A 115 -3.69 8.29 -9.15
N ARG A 116 -3.86 7.83 -7.91
CA ARG A 116 -4.15 8.72 -6.76
C ARG A 116 -2.99 9.64 -6.44
N SER A 117 -1.76 9.13 -6.52
CA SER A 117 -0.54 9.93 -6.29
C SER A 117 -0.39 11.04 -7.31
N ILE A 118 -0.62 10.73 -8.60
CA ILE A 118 -0.64 11.75 -9.67
C ILE A 118 -1.68 12.81 -9.34
N ARG A 119 -2.92 12.43 -8.99
CA ARG A 119 -3.98 13.37 -8.63
C ARG A 119 -3.64 14.25 -7.43
N ASN A 120 -3.03 13.68 -6.38
CA ASN A 120 -2.65 14.43 -5.19
C ASN A 120 -1.53 15.43 -5.48
N VAL A 121 -0.50 15.01 -6.24
CA VAL A 121 0.62 15.86 -6.63
C VAL A 121 0.17 16.97 -7.57
N THR A 122 -0.69 16.68 -8.55
CA THR A 122 -1.23 17.71 -9.44
C THR A 122 -2.07 18.73 -8.69
N ALA A 123 -2.92 18.29 -7.76
CA ALA A 123 -3.69 19.21 -6.91
C ALA A 123 -2.77 20.11 -6.07
N ALA A 124 -1.74 19.56 -5.44
CA ALA A 124 -0.77 20.35 -4.65
C ALA A 124 0.01 21.35 -5.52
N ALA A 125 0.45 20.94 -6.71
CA ALA A 125 1.14 21.82 -7.66
C ALA A 125 0.25 22.96 -8.16
N VAL A 126 -1.02 22.68 -8.46
CA VAL A 126 -1.99 23.71 -8.85
C VAL A 126 -2.25 24.70 -7.71
N CYS A 127 -2.43 24.22 -6.49
CA CYS A 127 -2.57 25.09 -5.31
C CYS A 127 -1.35 25.99 -5.11
N LEU A 128 -0.14 25.42 -5.22
CA LEU A 128 1.10 26.18 -5.09
C LEU A 128 1.25 27.21 -6.21
N TRP A 129 0.90 26.85 -7.45
CA TRP A 129 0.90 27.77 -8.58
C TRP A 129 -0.08 28.93 -8.37
N ILE A 130 -1.30 28.67 -7.90
CA ILE A 130 -2.30 29.71 -7.58
C ILE A 130 -1.79 30.64 -6.48
N LEU A 131 -1.18 30.09 -5.41
CA LEU A 131 -0.65 30.89 -4.30
C LEU A 131 0.50 31.78 -4.75
N VAL A 132 1.45 31.23 -5.51
CA VAL A 132 2.60 31.98 -6.05
C VAL A 132 2.11 33.05 -7.02
N TYR A 133 1.26 32.68 -7.98
CA TYR A 133 0.73 33.62 -8.97
C TYR A 133 -0.08 34.74 -8.29
N GLY A 134 -0.95 34.41 -7.33
CA GLY A 134 -1.72 35.38 -6.56
C GLY A 134 -0.84 36.31 -5.72
N PHE A 135 0.23 35.79 -5.12
CA PHE A 135 1.22 36.59 -4.40
C PHE A 135 1.93 37.58 -5.31
N PHE A 136 2.43 37.12 -6.47
CA PHE A 136 3.08 37.99 -7.46
C PHE A 136 2.12 39.06 -8.01
N TRP A 137 0.88 38.67 -8.35
CA TRP A 137 -0.15 39.62 -8.80
C TRP A 137 -0.53 40.65 -7.73
N GLY A 138 -0.60 40.23 -6.46
CA GLY A 138 -0.85 41.11 -5.32
C GLY A 138 0.26 42.14 -5.09
N LEU A 139 1.53 41.73 -5.22
CA LEU A 139 2.67 42.66 -5.15
C LEU A 139 2.62 43.70 -6.26
N GLU A 140 2.26 43.30 -7.48
CA GLU A 140 2.21 44.20 -8.63
C GLU A 140 1.07 45.22 -8.54
N THR A 141 -0.09 44.82 -8.02
CA THR A 141 -1.21 45.75 -7.78
C THR A 141 -0.92 46.72 -6.64
N SER A 142 -0.25 46.28 -5.58
CA SER A 142 0.23 47.15 -4.49
C SER A 142 1.25 48.19 -4.99
N ALA A 143 2.20 47.77 -5.84
CA ALA A 143 3.19 48.66 -6.45
C ALA A 143 2.55 49.72 -7.38
N LYS A 144 1.51 49.35 -8.14
CA LYS A 144 0.77 50.28 -9.01
C LYS A 144 -0.12 51.26 -8.22
N GLY A 145 -0.58 50.88 -7.02
CA GLY A 145 -1.33 51.75 -6.10
C GLY A 145 -0.46 52.79 -5.39
N CYS A 146 0.86 52.58 -5.32
CA CYS A 146 1.83 53.54 -4.79
C CYS A 146 2.36 54.48 -5.88
N SER A 147 1.48 55.03 -6.71
CA SER A 147 1.82 56.20 -7.54
C SER A 147 1.67 57.46 -6.68
N PRO A 148 2.69 58.33 -6.56
CA PRO A 148 2.55 59.56 -5.79
C PRO A 148 1.55 60.49 -6.47
N SER A 149 0.34 60.58 -5.93
CA SER A 149 -0.63 61.56 -6.39
C SER A 149 -0.18 62.96 -5.98
N ARG A 150 -0.20 63.87 -6.97
CA ARG A 150 -0.14 65.34 -6.87
C ARG A 150 1.24 65.95 -6.64
N ARG A 151 1.89 66.30 -7.75
CA ARG A 151 2.85 67.40 -7.81
C ARG A 151 2.08 68.69 -7.52
N VAL A 152 2.46 69.38 -6.45
CA VAL A 152 2.00 70.72 -6.05
C VAL A 152 2.54 71.72 -7.07
N THR A 153 1.91 71.85 -8.24
CA THR A 153 2.29 72.86 -9.25
C THR A 153 1.11 73.67 -9.80
N ASP A 154 -0.13 73.41 -9.37
CA ASP A 154 -1.32 74.14 -9.86
C ASP A 154 -1.78 75.29 -8.92
N LEU A 155 -0.91 75.82 -8.06
CA LEU A 155 -1.23 76.92 -7.12
C LEU A 155 -0.43 78.22 -7.38
N ILE A 156 0.16 78.37 -8.57
CA ILE A 156 0.86 79.60 -8.97
C ILE A 156 0.37 80.01 -10.37
N ASP A 157 -0.92 80.33 -10.47
CA ASP A 157 -1.46 81.21 -11.52
C ASP A 157 -2.83 81.71 -11.02
N SER A 158 -2.77 82.68 -10.10
CA SER A 158 -3.90 83.47 -9.62
C SER A 158 -3.51 84.92 -9.50
#